data_AF-A0A2D4J055-F1
#
_entry.id   AF-A0A2D4J055-F1
#
_cell.length_a   1.000
_cell.length_b   1.000
_cell.length_c   1.000
_cell.angle_alpha   90.00
_cell.angle_beta   90.00
_cell.angle_gamma   90.00
#
_symmetry.space_group_name_H-M   'P 1'
#
loop_
_entity.id
_entity.type
_entity.pdbx_description
1 polymer ?
#
loop_
_entity_poly.entity_id
_entity_poly.type
_entity_poly.pdbx_seq_one_letter_code
_entity_poly.pdbx_strand_id
1 'polypeptide(L)'
;EFYTLPFHLIRDWLSDSEITVDSEEILFEMVLKWVQRDPDEREKYFGELFKLLRLSQIKPTYLTQHVKSEKLVSSNEACLKLVLGAVESHALKGENFHLGTQVNSSISSQPRFGQNMDVIMVIG
;
A
#
# COMPACT_ATOMS: atom_id res chain seq x y z
N GLU A 1 9.17 -27.20 -8.93
CA GLU A 1 7.96 -27.56 -9.72
C GLU A 1 6.69 -26.77 -9.36
N PHE A 2 6.78 -25.65 -8.62
CA PHE A 2 5.59 -24.89 -8.16
C PHE A 2 4.94 -24.03 -9.25
N TYR A 3 5.72 -23.50 -10.21
CA TYR A 3 5.24 -22.59 -11.26
C TYR A 3 4.42 -23.25 -12.37
N THR A 4 4.33 -24.58 -12.35
CA THR A 4 3.53 -25.41 -13.25
C THR A 4 2.15 -25.76 -12.67
N LEU A 5 1.87 -25.35 -11.43
CA LEU A 5 0.58 -25.61 -10.81
C LEU A 5 -0.55 -24.85 -11.53
N PRO A 6 -1.76 -25.40 -11.62
CA PRO A 6 -2.92 -24.70 -12.15
C PRO A 6 -3.36 -23.52 -11.25
N PHE A 7 -4.05 -22.55 -11.87
CA PHE A 7 -4.56 -21.33 -11.23
C PHE A 7 -5.31 -21.60 -9.91
N HIS A 8 -6.19 -22.60 -9.89
CA HIS A 8 -7.02 -22.89 -8.72
C HIS A 8 -6.19 -23.28 -7.49
N LEU A 9 -5.07 -23.99 -7.67
CA LEU A 9 -4.17 -24.36 -6.56
C LEU A 9 -3.42 -23.14 -6.05
N ILE A 10 -2.90 -22.29 -6.94
CA ILE A 10 -2.24 -21.04 -6.54
C ILE A 10 -3.23 -20.14 -5.78
N ARG A 11 -4.46 -20.02 -6.27
CA ARG A 11 -5.53 -19.25 -5.64
C ARG A 11 -5.88 -19.78 -4.26
N ASP A 12 -6.07 -21.09 -4.13
CA ASP A 12 -6.39 -21.75 -2.86
C ASP A 12 -5.26 -21.54 -1.85
N TRP A 13 -4.01 -21.72 -2.30
CA TRP A 13 -2.83 -21.50 -1.49
C TRP A 13 -2.67 -20.05 -1.03
N LEU A 14 -2.93 -19.06 -1.90
CA LEU A 14 -2.94 -17.64 -1.51
C LEU A 14 -4.11 -17.25 -0.60
N SER A 15 -5.23 -17.96 -0.70
CA SER A 15 -6.39 -17.72 0.16
C SER A 15 -6.22 -18.33 1.55
N ASP A 16 -5.35 -19.34 1.67
CA ASP A 16 -5.11 -20.05 2.91
C ASP A 16 -4.29 -19.16 3.87
N SER A 17 -4.89 -18.87 5.03
CA SER A 17 -4.25 -18.04 6.05
C SER A 17 -3.23 -18.77 6.91
N GLU A 18 -3.14 -20.09 6.79
CA GLU A 18 -2.26 -20.96 7.57
C GLU A 18 -0.92 -21.23 6.88
N ILE A 19 -0.73 -20.74 5.64
CA ILE A 19 0.57 -20.87 4.95
C ILE A 19 1.68 -20.16 5.74
N THR A 20 2.71 -20.93 6.09
CA THR A 20 3.94 -20.39 6.69
C THR A 20 4.86 -19.87 5.59
N VAL A 21 4.66 -18.63 5.17
CA VAL A 21 5.60 -17.93 4.29
C VAL A 21 6.37 -16.87 5.07
N ASP A 22 7.67 -16.75 4.79
CA ASP A 22 8.53 -15.77 5.45
C ASP A 22 8.10 -14.32 5.20
N SER A 23 7.58 -14.04 4.00
CA SER A 23 7.12 -12.70 3.60
C SER A 23 6.17 -12.77 2.40
N GLU A 24 5.17 -11.89 2.38
CA GLU A 24 4.25 -11.70 1.25
C GLU A 24 4.99 -11.25 -0.04
N GLU A 25 6.20 -10.70 0.10
CA GLU A 25 7.12 -10.41 -1.01
C GLU A 25 7.40 -11.68 -1.84
N ILE A 26 7.58 -12.83 -1.19
CA ILE A 26 7.84 -14.12 -1.86
C ILE A 26 6.60 -14.59 -2.62
N LEU A 27 5.41 -14.39 -2.05
CA LEU A 27 4.15 -14.72 -2.71
C LEU A 27 3.97 -13.91 -4.00
N PHE A 28 4.30 -12.62 -3.95
CA PHE A 28 4.26 -11.76 -5.13
C PHE A 28 5.23 -12.24 -6.21
N GLU A 29 6.50 -12.52 -5.86
CA GLU A 29 7.47 -13.08 -6.80
C GLU A 29 7.03 -14.43 -7.39
N MET A 30 6.38 -15.26 -6.58
CA MET A 30 5.85 -16.56 -7.02
C MET A 30 4.75 -16.40 -8.06
N VAL A 31 3.79 -15.49 -7.81
CA VAL A 31 2.73 -15.15 -8.77
C VAL A 31 3.33 -14.59 -10.06
N LEU A 32 4.33 -13.72 -9.95
CA LEU A 32 5.05 -13.16 -11.10
C LEU A 32 5.68 -14.24 -11.97
N LYS A 33 6.47 -15.14 -11.37
CA LYS A 33 7.09 -16.26 -12.09
C LYS A 33 6.07 -17.22 -12.67
N TRP A 34 4.92 -17.38 -12.02
CA TRP A 34 3.82 -18.20 -12.51
C TRP A 34 3.16 -17.57 -13.75
N VAL A 35 2.93 -16.25 -13.77
CA VAL A 35 2.38 -15.53 -14.92
C VAL A 35 3.40 -15.45 -16.07
N GLN A 36 4.67 -15.19 -15.78
CA GLN A 36 5.74 -15.13 -16.78
C GLN A 36 5.91 -16.44 -17.56
N ARG A 37 5.42 -17.57 -17.03
CA ARG A 37 5.50 -18.85 -17.71
C ARG A 37 4.55 -18.95 -18.91
N ASP A 38 3.38 -18.32 -18.83
CA ASP A 38 2.40 -18.24 -19.93
C ASP A 38 1.65 -16.89 -19.84
N PRO A 39 2.29 -15.76 -20.21
CA PRO A 39 1.70 -14.44 -20.01
C PRO A 39 0.39 -14.26 -20.78
N ASP A 40 0.26 -14.79 -22.00
CA ASP A 40 -0.94 -14.67 -22.83
C ASP A 40 -2.21 -15.22 -22.16
N GLU A 41 -2.13 -16.39 -21.51
CA GLU A 41 -3.29 -16.99 -20.84
C GLU A 41 -3.38 -16.68 -19.36
N ARG A 42 -2.26 -16.35 -18.70
CA ARG A 42 -2.21 -16.17 -17.24
C ARG A 42 -2.31 -14.72 -16.79
N GLU A 43 -2.04 -13.75 -17.66
CA GLU A 43 -2.20 -12.32 -17.36
C GLU A 43 -3.64 -11.98 -16.91
N LYS A 44 -4.65 -12.64 -17.50
CA LYS A 44 -6.06 -12.47 -17.08
C LYS A 44 -6.33 -12.88 -15.63
N TYR A 45 -5.58 -13.87 -15.12
CA TYR A 45 -5.71 -14.34 -13.73
C TYR A 45 -4.87 -13.53 -12.75
N PHE A 46 -3.86 -12.80 -13.23
CA PHE A 46 -2.99 -11.98 -12.39
C PHE A 46 -3.80 -11.02 -11.52
N GLY A 47 -4.78 -10.31 -12.09
CA GLY A 47 -5.61 -9.37 -11.35
C GLY A 47 -6.45 -10.00 -10.22
N GLU A 48 -6.85 -11.26 -10.36
CA GLU A 48 -7.55 -11.98 -9.29
C GLU A 48 -6.58 -12.45 -8.20
N LEU A 49 -5.45 -13.05 -8.59
CA LEU A 49 -4.41 -13.46 -7.64
C LEU A 49 -3.86 -12.27 -6.85
N PHE A 50 -3.68 -11.13 -7.51
CA PHE A 50 -3.15 -9.91 -6.92
C PHE A 50 -4.08 -9.31 -5.86
N LYS A 51 -5.39 -9.53 -5.95
CA LYS A 51 -6.36 -9.12 -4.91
C LYS A 51 -6.31 -9.99 -3.65
N LEU A 52 -5.84 -11.23 -3.77
CA LEU A 52 -5.69 -12.14 -2.64
C LEU A 52 -4.41 -11.83 -1.85
N LEU A 53 -3.41 -11.24 -2.50
CA LEU A 53 -2.20 -10.76 -1.83
C LEU A 53 -2.54 -9.63 -0.85
N ARG A 54 -2.07 -9.77 0.39
CA ARG A 54 -2.24 -8.75 1.43
C ARG A 54 -1.14 -7.72 1.28
N LEU A 55 -1.28 -6.85 0.29
CA LEU A 55 -0.34 -5.75 0.01
C LEU A 55 0.00 -4.89 1.24
N SER A 56 -0.90 -4.82 2.22
CA SER A 56 -0.69 -4.14 3.52
C SER A 56 0.38 -4.78 4.42
N GLN A 57 0.85 -5.98 4.10
CA GLN A 57 1.96 -6.65 4.80
C GLN A 57 3.30 -6.43 4.08
N ILE A 58 3.27 -5.97 2.81
CA ILE A 58 4.47 -5.69 2.03
C ILE A 58 4.98 -4.29 2.38
N LYS A 59 6.30 -4.12 2.48
CA LYS A 59 6.90 -2.81 2.79
C LYS A 59 6.57 -1.78 1.69
N PRO A 60 6.30 -0.52 2.06
CA PRO A 60 5.99 0.53 1.09
C PRO A 60 7.13 0.80 0.09
N THR A 61 8.38 0.59 0.51
CA THR A 61 9.56 0.66 -0.37
C THR A 61 9.51 -0.39 -1.47
N TYR A 62 9.11 -1.62 -1.14
CA TYR A 62 9.00 -2.71 -2.11
C TYR A 62 7.80 -2.51 -3.05
N LEU A 63 6.65 -2.07 -2.51
CA LEU A 63 5.47 -1.72 -3.32
C LEU A 63 5.79 -0.65 -4.38
N THR A 64 6.53 0.39 -3.99
CA THR A 64 6.85 1.51 -4.89
C THR A 64 8.00 1.23 -5.86
N GLN A 65 9.03 0.48 -5.45
CA GLN A 65 10.17 0.17 -6.32
C GLN A 65 9.96 -1.06 -7.20
N HIS A 66 9.39 -2.14 -6.67
CA HIS A 66 9.21 -3.39 -7.41
C HIS A 66 7.80 -3.50 -7.98
N VAL A 67 6.78 -3.50 -7.13
CA VAL A 67 5.40 -3.83 -7.56
C VAL A 67 4.87 -2.81 -8.57
N LYS A 68 5.07 -1.51 -8.33
CA LYS A 68 4.65 -0.44 -9.25
C LYS A 68 5.44 -0.42 -10.56
N SER A 69 6.71 -0.84 -10.54
CA SER A 69 7.57 -0.88 -11.73
C SER A 69 7.24 -2.04 -12.66
N GLU A 70 6.51 -3.03 -12.16
CA GLU A 70 6.18 -4.24 -12.89
C GLU A 70 5.17 -3.97 -14.01
N LYS A 71 5.46 -4.47 -15.23
CA LYS A 71 4.63 -4.18 -16.41
C LYS A 71 3.19 -4.69 -16.27
N LEU A 72 3.00 -5.84 -15.65
CA LEU A 72 1.68 -6.44 -15.40
C LEU A 72 0.81 -5.55 -14.50
N VAL A 73 1.43 -4.88 -13.53
CA VAL A 73 0.76 -3.92 -12.65
C VAL A 73 0.51 -2.61 -13.38
N SER A 74 1.51 -2.09 -14.09
CA SER A 74 1.38 -0.84 -14.84
C SER A 74 0.37 -0.92 -15.99
N SER A 75 0.15 -2.11 -16.56
CA SER A 75 -0.86 -2.36 -17.60
C SER A 75 -2.28 -2.42 -17.02
N ASN A 76 -2.41 -2.75 -15.73
CA ASN A 76 -3.70 -2.97 -15.08
C ASN A 76 -4.00 -1.88 -14.03
N GLU A 77 -4.91 -0.97 -14.38
CA GLU A 77 -5.30 0.12 -13.48
C GLU A 77 -5.85 -0.36 -12.14
N ALA A 78 -6.58 -1.49 -12.11
CA ALA A 78 -7.10 -2.04 -10.86
C ALA A 78 -5.98 -2.47 -9.91
N CYS A 79 -4.89 -3.05 -10.43
CA CYS A 79 -3.72 -3.40 -9.62
C CYS A 79 -3.02 -2.15 -9.09
N LEU A 80 -2.86 -1.11 -9.91
CA LEU A 80 -2.28 0.17 -9.46
C LEU A 80 -3.08 0.80 -8.31
N LYS A 81 -4.41 0.79 -8.40
CA LYS A 81 -5.29 1.32 -7.35
C LYS A 81 -5.11 0.56 -6.03
N LEU A 82 -4.95 -0.75 -6.08
CA LEU A 82 -4.68 -1.58 -4.89
C LEU A 82 -3.32 -1.25 -4.26
N VAL A 83 -2.27 -1.10 -5.08
CA VAL A 83 -0.92 -0.71 -4.60
C VAL A 83 -0.96 0.67 -3.94
N LEU A 84 -1.61 1.64 -4.57
CA LEU A 84 -1.76 2.99 -4.01
C LEU A 84 -2.50 2.97 -2.67
N GLY A 85 -3.61 2.24 -2.58
CA GLY A 85 -4.36 2.09 -1.33
C GLY A 85 -3.55 1.42 -0.21
N ALA A 86 -2.70 0.44 -0.55
CA ALA A 86 -1.79 -0.18 0.40
C ALA A 86 -0.71 0.81 0.88
N VAL A 87 -0.08 1.55 -0.04
CA VAL A 87 0.92 2.58 0.30
C VAL A 87 0.30 3.68 1.17
N GLU A 88 -0.92 4.13 0.86
CA GLU A 88 -1.68 5.09 1.66
C GLU A 88 -1.98 4.53 3.05
N SER A 89 -2.41 3.26 3.14
CA SER A 89 -2.62 2.60 4.43
C SER A 89 -1.34 2.55 5.28
N HIS A 90 -0.19 2.32 4.66
CA HIS A 90 1.11 2.39 5.34
C HIS A 90 1.47 3.83 5.78
N ALA A 91 1.17 4.83 4.97
CA ALA A 91 1.39 6.25 5.30
C ALA A 91 0.52 6.67 6.50
N LEU A 92 -0.77 6.32 6.47
CA LEU A 92 -1.71 6.56 7.58
C LEU A 92 -1.28 5.82 8.85
N LYS A 93 -0.74 4.60 8.74
CA LYS A 93 -0.20 3.87 9.89
C LYS A 93 1.06 4.52 10.47
N GLY A 94 1.85 5.23 9.66
CA GLY A 94 2.96 6.08 10.09
C GLY A 94 2.51 7.37 10.81
N GLU A 95 1.39 7.97 10.40
CA GLU A 95 0.80 9.16 11.05
C GLU A 95 0.10 8.89 12.39
N ASN A 96 -0.07 7.62 12.78
CA ASN A 96 -0.61 7.28 14.09
C ASN A 96 0.39 7.48 15.25
N PHE A 97 1.63 7.91 14.97
CA PHE A 97 2.40 8.70 15.93
C PHE A 97 2.24 10.19 15.57
N HIS A 98 1.15 10.78 16.08
CA HIS A 98 0.87 12.22 16.25
C HIS A 98 -0.13 12.96 15.33
N LEU A 99 -1.13 12.31 14.73
CA LEU A 99 -2.31 13.06 14.25
C LEU A 99 -3.59 12.84 15.05
N GLY A 100 -3.55 13.21 16.32
CA GLY A 100 -4.68 13.90 16.91
C GLY A 100 -4.80 15.31 16.30
N THR A 101 -5.26 15.42 15.05
CA THR A 101 -5.73 16.70 14.50
C THR A 101 -7.21 16.61 14.22
N GLN A 102 -7.92 16.96 15.29
CA GLN A 102 -9.16 17.68 15.31
C GLN A 102 -9.46 18.38 13.97
N VAL A 103 -10.50 17.90 13.29
CA VAL A 103 -11.16 18.60 12.17
C VAL A 103 -11.77 19.91 12.68
N ASN A 104 -10.99 20.98 12.67
CA ASN A 104 -11.48 22.35 12.78
C ASN A 104 -11.53 22.96 11.38
N SER A 105 -12.55 22.62 10.60
CA SER A 105 -12.86 23.36 9.38
C SER A 105 -13.75 24.55 9.75
N SER A 106 -13.13 25.70 10.00
CA SER A 106 -13.77 27.00 9.74
C SER A 106 -12.75 28.13 9.61
N ILE A 107 -12.58 28.55 8.35
CA ILE A 107 -12.53 29.95 7.91
C ILE A 107 -11.17 30.66 7.96
N SER A 108 -10.61 30.81 6.75
CA SER A 108 -10.01 32.02 6.17
C SER A 108 -8.81 32.69 6.88
N SER A 109 -7.64 32.40 6.33
CA SER A 109 -6.70 33.38 5.73
C SER A 109 -6.69 34.81 6.27
N GLN A 110 -5.71 35.15 7.13
CA GLN A 110 -4.90 36.37 7.04
C GLN A 110 -3.77 36.39 8.09
N PRO A 111 -2.51 36.72 7.75
CA PRO A 111 -1.48 36.97 8.76
C PRO A 111 -1.65 38.40 9.28
N ARG A 112 -1.81 38.59 10.59
CA ARG A 112 -1.63 39.90 11.20
C ARG A 112 -0.37 39.89 12.04
N PHE A 113 0.69 40.44 11.44
CA PHE A 113 1.82 41.04 12.15
C PHE A 113 1.28 41.98 13.24
N GLY A 114 1.78 41.84 14.48
CA GLY A 114 1.79 42.94 15.46
C GLY A 114 0.94 42.75 16.73
N GLN A 115 1.66 42.85 17.86
CA GLN A 115 1.26 43.43 19.15
C GLN A 115 0.36 42.58 20.08
N ASN A 116 0.97 41.98 21.11
CA ASN A 116 0.83 42.46 22.50
C ASN A 116 1.75 41.62 23.43
N MET A 117 2.89 42.21 23.84
CA MET A 117 3.58 41.81 25.07
C MET A 117 2.90 42.60 26.18
N ASP A 118 2.03 41.98 26.97
CA ASP A 118 1.57 42.60 28.21
C ASP A 118 2.65 42.35 29.27
N VAL A 119 3.67 43.22 29.22
CA VAL A 119 4.65 43.39 30.30
C VAL A 119 3.87 43.98 31.47
N ILE A 120 3.58 43.18 32.49
CA ILE A 120 3.04 43.67 33.75
C ILE A 120 4.10 44.59 34.36
N MET A 121 3.93 45.90 34.18
CA MET A 121 4.70 46.91 34.89
C MET A 121 4.23 46.93 36.34
N VAL A 122 5.08 46.41 37.22
CA VAL A 122 4.99 46.53 38.68
C VAL A 122 4.89 48.01 39.05
N ILE A 123 3.85 48.40 39.79
CA ILE A 123 3.85 49.62 40.59
C ILE A 123 3.79 49.21 42.05
N GLY A 124 4.71 49.81 42.83
CA GLY A 124 4.91 49.56 44.26
C GLY A 124 3.86 50.14 45.18
#